data_AF-A0A1J1CVR6-F1
#
_entry.id   AF-A0A1J1CVR6-F1
#
_cell.length_a   1.000
_cell.length_b   1.000
_cell.length_c   1.000
_cell.angle_alpha   90.00
_cell.angle_beta   90.00
_cell.angle_gamma   90.00
#
_symmetry.space_group_name_H-M   'P 1'
#
loop_
_entity.id
_entity.type
_entity.pdbx_description
1 polymer ?
#
loop_
_entity_poly.entity_id
_entity_poly.type
_entity_poly.pdbx_seq_one_letter_code
_entity_poly.pdbx_strand_id
1 'polypeptide(L)'
;MNKEELKQLRYVKSEIESIKKQLSDLDYTVATDKVKGSSSHFPYVQRSFTITGVDFLEYNRKAERLRRKLNKRIKELIDLVEKTNEFIEDIDDSLIRQVISLRYINGLTWEDVANNIGGNNTSDSVRMLCNRFLDRL
;
A
#
# COMPACT_ATOMS: atom_id res chain seq x y z
N MET A 1 14.28 3.58 15.17
CA MET A 1 13.80 2.73 14.05
C MET A 1 13.98 1.27 14.47
N ASN A 2 12.99 0.41 14.30
CA ASN A 2 13.11 -1.03 14.63
C ASN A 2 13.32 -1.89 13.37
N LYS A 3 13.98 -3.03 13.51
CA LYS A 3 14.19 -4.04 12.47
C LYS A 3 12.89 -4.49 11.80
N GLU A 4 11.79 -4.58 12.56
CA GLU A 4 10.48 -4.92 11.99
C GLU A 4 9.92 -3.79 11.11
N GLU A 5 10.11 -2.52 11.47
CA GLU A 5 9.72 -1.36 10.64
C GLU A 5 10.49 -1.37 9.31
N LEU A 6 11.79 -1.66 9.34
CA LEU A 6 12.63 -1.77 8.14
C LEU A 6 12.20 -2.92 7.22
N LYS A 7 11.79 -4.07 7.78
CA LYS A 7 11.28 -5.19 6.97
C LYS A 7 9.98 -4.84 6.26
N GLN A 8 9.10 -4.06 6.89
CA GLN A 8 7.83 -3.65 6.30
C GLN A 8 8.04 -2.79 5.05
N LEU A 9 9.12 -1.99 5.00
CA LEU A 9 9.43 -1.08 3.90
C LEU A 9 9.44 -1.74 2.51
N ARG A 10 9.86 -3.00 2.45
CA ARG A 10 9.86 -3.79 1.21
C ARG A 10 8.48 -3.87 0.57
N TYR A 11 7.43 -3.95 1.39
CA TYR A 11 6.05 -4.10 0.92
C TYR A 11 5.33 -2.76 0.77
N VAL A 12 5.88 -1.68 1.34
CA VAL A 12 5.27 -0.34 1.32
C VAL A 12 5.04 0.16 -0.10
N LYS A 13 6.02 0.00 -1.01
CA LYS A 13 5.86 0.43 -2.41
C LYS A 13 4.69 -0.27 -3.10
N SER A 14 4.60 -1.60 -2.97
CA SER A 14 3.50 -2.39 -3.52
C SER A 14 2.15 -2.10 -2.85
N GLU A 15 2.15 -1.78 -1.55
CA GLU A 15 0.94 -1.40 -0.82
C GLU A 15 0.41 -0.05 -1.33
N ILE A 16 1.29 0.94 -1.52
CA ILE A 16 0.93 2.25 -2.09
C ILE A 16 0.35 2.08 -3.50
N GLU A 17 0.99 1.27 -4.36
CA GLU A 17 0.50 1.00 -5.72
C GLU A 17 -0.87 0.33 -5.72
N SER A 18 -1.07 -0.69 -4.87
CA SER A 18 -2.36 -1.37 -4.72
C SER A 18 -3.45 -0.42 -4.25
N ILE A 19 -3.16 0.45 -3.27
CA ILE A 19 -4.10 1.45 -2.78
C ILE A 19 -4.43 2.50 -3.86
N LYS A 20 -3.43 2.96 -4.63
CA LYS A 20 -3.66 3.88 -5.75
C LYS A 20 -4.56 3.26 -6.82
N LYS A 21 -4.41 1.97 -7.09
CA LYS A 21 -5.29 1.23 -8.00
C LYS A 21 -6.71 1.10 -7.44
N GLN A 22 -6.85 0.79 -6.16
CA GLN A 22 -8.18 0.78 -5.51
C GLN A 22 -8.88 2.14 -5.59
N LEU A 23 -8.12 3.23 -5.51
CA LEU A 23 -8.64 4.60 -5.69
C LEU A 23 -9.05 4.90 -7.13
N SER A 24 -8.35 4.36 -8.14
CA SER A 24 -8.75 4.53 -9.55
C SER A 24 -9.98 3.71 -9.90
N ASP A 25 -10.11 2.52 -9.32
CA ASP A 25 -11.17 1.56 -9.63
C ASP A 25 -12.48 1.85 -8.84
N LEU A 26 -12.46 2.88 -8.00
CA LEU A 26 -13.60 3.38 -7.23
C LEU A 26 -14.60 4.13 -8.14
N ASP A 27 -15.16 3.42 -9.11
CA ASP A 27 -16.21 3.89 -10.01
C ASP A 27 -17.61 3.51 -9.49
N TYR A 28 -18.64 4.18 -10.03
CA TYR A 28 -20.01 4.17 -9.52
C TYR A 28 -20.66 2.77 -9.57
N THR A 29 -21.21 2.34 -8.44
CA THR A 29 -22.01 1.10 -8.37
C THR A 29 -23.45 1.41 -8.76
N VAL A 30 -23.94 0.82 -9.86
CA VAL A 30 -25.35 0.90 -10.27
C VAL A 30 -26.19 -0.01 -9.37
N ALA A 31 -27.19 0.55 -8.68
CA ALA A 31 -28.15 -0.24 -7.92
C ALA A 31 -29.32 -0.67 -8.83
N THR A 32 -29.78 -1.91 -8.64
CA THR A 32 -30.94 -2.45 -9.37
C THR A 32 -31.98 -2.89 -8.36
N ASP A 33 -33.23 -2.46 -8.53
CA ASP A 33 -34.36 -2.89 -7.72
C ASP A 33 -35.52 -3.37 -8.60
N LYS A 34 -36.39 -4.23 -8.05
CA LYS A 34 -37.58 -4.74 -8.72
C LYS A 34 -38.82 -4.28 -7.98
N VAL A 35 -39.56 -3.37 -8.60
CA VAL A 35 -40.85 -2.90 -8.09
C VAL A 35 -42.00 -3.58 -8.83
N LYS A 36 -43.17 -3.61 -8.19
CA LYS A 36 -44.41 -4.06 -8.83
C LYS A 36 -45.26 -2.85 -9.19
N GLY A 37 -45.81 -2.82 -10.40
CA GLY A 37 -46.73 -1.79 -10.87
C GLY A 37 -47.81 -2.39 -11.76
N SER A 38 -48.72 -1.58 -12.26
CA SER A 38 -49.72 -1.99 -13.25
C SER A 38 -49.25 -1.69 -14.68
N SER A 39 -49.74 -2.46 -15.65
CA SER A 39 -49.67 -2.09 -17.07
C SER A 39 -50.17 -0.65 -17.27
N SER A 40 -49.61 0.11 -18.21
CA SER A 40 -50.06 1.48 -18.49
C SER A 40 -51.41 1.55 -19.19
N HIS A 41 -51.86 0.44 -19.76
CA HIS A 41 -53.12 0.33 -20.51
C HIS A 41 -54.07 -0.67 -19.83
N PHE A 42 -55.37 -0.38 -19.95
CA PHE A 42 -56.45 -1.26 -19.52
C PHE A 42 -56.23 -2.68 -20.08
N PRO A 43 -56.35 -3.76 -19.28
CA PRO A 43 -56.98 -3.83 -17.96
C PRO A 43 -56.02 -3.66 -16.76
N TYR A 44 -54.91 -2.92 -16.91
CA TYR A 44 -54.01 -2.55 -15.80
C TYR A 44 -53.44 -3.74 -14.99
N VAL A 45 -53.14 -4.87 -15.67
CA VAL A 45 -52.61 -6.09 -15.05
C VAL A 45 -51.30 -5.82 -14.31
N GLN A 46 -51.11 -6.44 -13.14
CA GLN A 46 -49.88 -6.34 -12.36
C GLN A 46 -48.67 -6.89 -13.12
N ARG A 47 -47.58 -6.12 -13.14
CA ARG A 47 -46.30 -6.45 -13.76
C ARG A 47 -45.14 -6.05 -12.85
N SER A 48 -44.02 -6.74 -12.99
CA SER A 48 -42.76 -6.34 -12.36
C SER A 48 -42.00 -5.41 -13.31
N PHE A 49 -41.43 -4.34 -12.74
CA PHE A 49 -40.55 -3.42 -13.43
C PHE A 49 -39.18 -3.45 -12.75
N THR A 50 -38.12 -3.53 -13.55
CA THR A 50 -36.75 -3.36 -13.05
C THR A 50 -36.42 -1.89 -13.13
N ILE A 51 -36.13 -1.26 -12.00
CA ILE A 51 -35.64 0.11 -11.93
C ILE A 51 -34.14 0.04 -11.67
N THR A 52 -33.37 0.75 -12.48
CA THR A 52 -31.95 0.98 -12.27
C THR A 52 -31.74 2.43 -11.90
N GLY A 53 -30.89 2.67 -10.90
CA GLY A 53 -30.58 4.01 -10.42
C GLY A 53 -29.25 4.03 -9.70
N VAL A 54 -28.59 5.19 -9.70
CA VAL A 54 -27.40 5.42 -8.89
C VAL A 54 -27.86 6.21 -7.68
N ASP A 55 -27.77 5.65 -6.48
CA ASP A 55 -27.87 6.46 -5.26
C ASP A 55 -26.58 7.27 -5.14
N PHE A 56 -26.52 8.38 -5.88
CA PHE A 56 -25.35 9.24 -5.94
C PHE A 56 -24.97 9.78 -4.55
N LEU A 57 -25.93 9.98 -3.64
CA LEU A 57 -25.66 10.58 -2.33
C LEU A 57 -25.01 9.58 -1.37
N GLU A 58 -25.58 8.38 -1.22
CA GLU A 58 -25.02 7.37 -0.32
C GLU A 58 -23.74 6.75 -0.90
N TYR A 59 -23.68 6.55 -2.23
CA TYR A 59 -22.48 6.13 -2.94
C TYR A 59 -21.33 7.13 -2.74
N ASN A 60 -21.56 8.43 -3.01
CA ASN A 60 -20.50 9.44 -2.86
C ASN A 60 -20.02 9.51 -1.41
N ARG A 61 -20.89 9.35 -0.41
CA ARG A 61 -20.47 9.31 1.00
C ARG A 61 -19.58 8.11 1.33
N LYS A 62 -19.91 6.92 0.83
CA LYS A 62 -19.11 5.70 1.06
C LYS A 62 -17.77 5.78 0.32
N ALA A 63 -17.80 6.21 -0.95
CA ALA A 63 -16.61 6.42 -1.76
C ALA A 63 -15.66 7.46 -1.13
N GLU A 64 -16.18 8.60 -0.70
CA GLU A 64 -15.38 9.63 -0.01
C GLU A 64 -14.79 9.14 1.32
N ARG A 65 -15.54 8.37 2.10
CA ARG A 65 -15.01 7.76 3.34
C ARG A 65 -13.88 6.79 3.04
N LEU A 66 -14.04 5.93 2.04
CA LEU A 66 -13.00 4.98 1.63
C LEU A 66 -11.76 5.73 1.11
N ARG A 67 -11.97 6.72 0.24
CA ARG A 67 -10.91 7.58 -0.28
C ARG A 67 -10.09 8.26 0.82
N ARG A 68 -10.76 8.82 1.84
CA ARG A 68 -10.09 9.40 3.02
C ARG A 68 -9.25 8.39 3.78
N LYS A 69 -9.77 7.17 4.00
CA LYS A 69 -9.02 6.10 4.68
C LYS A 69 -7.78 5.69 3.88
N LEU A 70 -7.93 5.49 2.58
CA LEU A 70 -6.84 5.12 1.68
C LEU A 70 -5.77 6.23 1.58
N ASN A 71 -6.18 7.49 1.46
CA ASN A 71 -5.27 8.62 1.47
C ASN A 71 -4.51 8.76 2.80
N LYS A 72 -5.21 8.57 3.93
CA LYS A 72 -4.56 8.56 5.25
C LYS A 72 -3.50 7.46 5.31
N ARG A 73 -3.82 6.26 4.83
CA ARG A 73 -2.88 5.14 4.80
C ARG A 73 -1.67 5.43 3.92
N ILE A 74 -1.85 6.01 2.73
CA ILE A 74 -0.74 6.44 1.88
C ILE A 74 0.17 7.43 2.63
N LYS A 75 -0.41 8.40 3.34
CA LYS A 75 0.38 9.37 4.10
C LYS A 75 1.22 8.68 5.18
N GLU A 76 0.63 7.80 5.98
CA GLU A 76 1.36 7.02 7.00
C GLU A 76 2.54 6.22 6.39
N LEU A 77 2.34 5.67 5.20
CA LEU A 77 3.37 4.92 4.48
C LEU A 77 4.50 5.82 3.95
N ILE A 78 4.18 7.02 3.47
CA ILE A 78 5.17 8.02 3.04
C ILE A 78 5.99 8.50 4.24
N ASP A 79 5.33 8.86 5.34
CA ASP A 79 5.97 9.31 6.57
C ASP A 79 6.95 8.22 7.10
N LEU A 80 6.59 6.94 6.97
CA LEU A 80 7.47 5.82 7.34
C LEU A 80 8.71 5.73 6.43
N VAL A 81 8.56 5.99 5.14
CA VAL A 81 9.67 5.98 4.17
C VAL A 81 10.61 7.15 4.45
N GLU A 82 10.08 8.34 4.70
CA GLU A 82 10.85 9.55 5.03
C GLU A 82 11.67 9.33 6.30
N LYS A 83 11.03 8.92 7.39
CA LYS A 83 11.69 8.57 8.65
C LYS A 83 12.79 7.52 8.48
N THR A 84 12.62 6.59 7.52
CA THR A 84 13.64 5.58 7.22
C THR A 84 14.83 6.16 6.47
N ASN A 85 14.60 7.05 5.52
CA ASN A 85 15.69 7.72 4.83
C ASN A 85 16.50 8.60 5.80
N GLU A 86 15.82 9.38 6.65
CA GLU A 86 16.47 10.17 7.71
C GLU A 86 17.32 9.28 8.63
N PHE A 87 16.75 8.18 9.12
CA PHE A 87 17.47 7.23 9.96
C PHE A 87 18.72 6.66 9.27
N ILE A 88 18.68 6.39 7.96
CA ILE A 88 19.81 5.87 7.20
C ILE A 88 20.86 6.96 6.99
N GLU A 89 20.46 8.19 6.71
CA GLU A 89 21.35 9.33 6.54
C GLU A 89 22.14 9.64 7.82
N ASP A 90 21.50 9.47 8.98
CA ASP A 90 22.11 9.65 10.31
C ASP A 90 23.15 8.58 10.69
N ILE A 91 23.28 7.49 9.93
CA ILE A 91 24.27 6.42 10.22
C ILE A 91 25.66 6.89 9.81
N ASP A 92 26.57 7.07 10.77
CA ASP A 92 27.96 7.50 10.52
C ASP A 92 28.75 6.56 9.60
N ASP A 93 28.62 5.24 9.80
CA ASP A 93 29.37 4.24 9.03
C ASP A 93 28.77 4.08 7.62
N SER A 94 29.56 4.50 6.62
CA SER A 94 29.20 4.39 5.19
C SER A 94 28.89 2.96 4.75
N LEU A 95 29.60 1.95 5.27
CA LEU A 95 29.35 0.55 4.91
C LEU A 95 27.99 0.11 5.44
N ILE A 96 27.69 0.40 6.71
CA ILE A 96 26.39 0.07 7.33
C ILE A 96 25.25 0.77 6.58
N ARG A 97 25.44 2.04 6.23
CA ARG A 97 24.47 2.83 5.46
C ARG A 97 24.16 2.19 4.11
N GLN A 98 25.18 1.78 3.37
CA GLN A 98 25.03 1.09 2.07
C GLN A 98 24.33 -0.26 2.23
N VAL A 99 24.73 -1.07 3.21
CA VAL A 99 24.13 -2.38 3.49
C VAL A 99 22.63 -2.26 3.76
N ILE A 100 22.25 -1.34 4.65
CA ILE A 100 20.85 -1.15 5.04
C ILE A 100 20.03 -0.61 3.86
N SER A 101 20.57 0.33 3.09
CA SER A 101 19.91 0.87 1.89
C SER A 101 19.63 -0.23 0.87
N LEU A 102 20.64 -1.00 0.50
CA LEU A 102 20.50 -2.09 -0.48
C LEU A 102 19.53 -3.17 0.01
N ARG A 103 19.58 -3.51 1.30
CA ARG A 103 18.73 -4.56 1.86
C ARG A 103 17.26 -4.14 2.01
N TYR A 104 17.00 -2.96 2.57
CA TYR A 104 15.66 -2.58 3.02
C TYR A 104 14.96 -1.59 2.07
N ILE A 105 15.69 -0.74 1.36
CA ILE A 105 15.11 0.18 0.36
C ILE A 105 14.99 -0.50 -1.00
N ASN A 106 16.05 -1.20 -1.42
CA ASN A 106 16.09 -1.86 -2.74
C ASN A 106 15.56 -3.30 -2.68
N GLY A 107 15.44 -3.89 -1.49
CA GLY A 107 14.86 -5.22 -1.31
C GLY A 107 15.76 -6.36 -1.82
N LEU A 108 17.07 -6.14 -1.94
CA LEU A 108 18.02 -7.11 -2.49
C LEU A 108 18.28 -8.29 -1.53
N THR A 109 18.67 -9.44 -2.08
CA THR A 109 19.10 -10.59 -1.27
C THR A 109 20.45 -10.31 -0.59
N TRP A 110 20.79 -11.04 0.48
CA TRP A 110 22.09 -10.83 1.14
C TRP A 110 23.28 -11.15 0.22
N GLU A 111 23.09 -12.07 -0.73
CA GLU A 111 24.08 -12.37 -1.77
C GLU A 111 24.25 -11.18 -2.71
N ASP A 112 23.16 -10.61 -3.21
CA ASP A 112 23.19 -9.42 -4.06
C ASP A 112 23.81 -8.21 -3.34
N VAL A 113 23.49 -8.01 -2.06
CA VAL A 113 24.07 -6.94 -1.25
C VAL A 113 25.58 -7.12 -1.14
N ALA A 114 26.06 -8.33 -0.82
CA ALA A 114 27.49 -8.61 -0.74
C ALA A 114 28.21 -8.40 -2.08
N ASN A 115 27.57 -8.83 -3.18
CA ASN A 115 28.08 -8.64 -4.54
C ASN A 115 28.15 -7.15 -4.93
N ASN A 116 27.16 -6.34 -4.54
CA ASN A 116 27.13 -4.89 -4.81
C ASN A 116 28.21 -4.13 -4.02
N ILE A 117 28.45 -4.53 -2.76
CA ILE A 117 29.48 -3.90 -1.91
C ILE A 117 30.88 -4.31 -2.36
N GLY A 118 31.06 -5.57 -2.78
CA GLY A 118 32.34 -6.11 -3.20
C GLY A 118 33.31 -6.33 -2.03
N GLY A 119 34.61 -6.41 -2.33
CA GLY A 119 35.67 -6.50 -1.31
C GLY A 119 35.76 -7.81 -0.54
N ASN A 120 35.50 -8.96 -1.19
CA ASN A 120 35.46 -10.30 -0.57
C ASN A 120 34.47 -10.44 0.61
N ASN A 121 33.46 -9.57 0.66
CA ASN A 121 32.36 -9.73 1.62
C ASN A 121 31.50 -10.93 1.26
N THR A 122 31.08 -11.70 2.27
CA THR A 122 30.14 -12.81 2.11
C THR A 122 28.74 -12.37 2.52
N SER A 123 27.71 -13.05 2.00
CA SER A 123 26.32 -12.79 2.38
C SER A 123 26.10 -12.83 3.90
N ASP A 124 26.75 -13.78 4.58
CA ASP A 124 26.68 -13.93 6.03
C ASP A 124 27.45 -12.84 6.79
N SER A 125 28.62 -12.39 6.31
CA SER A 125 29.36 -11.32 6.99
C SER A 125 28.55 -10.02 7.01
N VAL A 126 27.96 -9.67 5.86
CA VAL A 126 27.12 -8.48 5.70
C VAL A 126 25.84 -8.58 6.52
N ARG A 127 25.19 -9.75 6.52
CA ARG A 127 24.00 -10.01 7.33
C ARG A 127 24.29 -9.86 8.82
N MET A 128 25.38 -10.43 9.31
CA MET A 128 25.78 -10.32 10.72
C MET A 128 26.13 -8.88 11.10
N LEU A 129 26.86 -8.17 10.25
CA LEU A 129 27.22 -6.77 10.45
C LEU A 129 25.96 -5.90 10.60
N CYS A 130 24.99 -6.06 9.69
CA CYS A 130 23.72 -5.35 9.77
C CYS A 130 22.94 -5.69 11.05
N ASN A 131 22.81 -6.98 11.39
CA ASN A 131 22.10 -7.38 12.61
C ASN A 131 22.75 -6.83 13.87
N ARG A 132 24.08 -6.89 13.99
CA ARG A 132 24.79 -6.36 15.17
C ARG A 132 24.60 -4.86 15.33
N PHE A 133 24.52 -4.12 14.23
CA PHE A 133 24.21 -2.69 14.28
C PHE A 133 22.77 -2.47 14.75
N LEU A 134 21.82 -3.18 14.16
CA LEU A 134 20.40 -3.05 14.53
C LEU A 134 20.10 -3.48 15.97
N ASP A 135 20.84 -4.46 16.50
CA ASP A 135 20.70 -4.94 17.89
C ASP A 135 21.32 -3.97 18.91
N ARG A 136 22.09 -2.97 18.46
CA ARG A 136 22.72 -1.93 19.31
C ARG A 136 21.94 -0.60 19.34
N LEU A 137 20.92 -0.46 18.51
CA LEU A 137 20.00 0.70 18.48
C LEU A 137 19.00 0.62 19.64
#